data_AF-A0A0F5R585-F1
#
_entry.id   AF-A0A0F5R585-F1
#
_cell.length_a   1.000
_cell.length_b   1.000
_cell.length_c   1.000
_cell.angle_alpha   90.00
_cell.angle_beta   90.00
_cell.angle_gamma   90.00
#
_symmetry.space_group_name_H-M   'P 1'
#
loop_
_entity.id
_entity.type
_entity.pdbx_description
1 polymer ?
#
loop_
_entity_poly.entity_id
_entity_poly.type
_entity_poly.pdbx_seq_one_letter_code
_entity_poly.pdbx_strand_id
1 'polypeptide(L)'
;MFQPLSEQKEATIYQYRLVRKLYFSPALVRYHWAVGLLLAASLLVLSPISSLAGLTAGLLFIPLLHFTLIRLIGLRSHHEFKSRKWSWRFVFPLAGYLPELPVELAAFTRLQIHLLWTGLCCIMLFYPWLQPETLSSLLLVHFWLLAPHLTAVFFLLKERRDGVVKLPLEESYYLYYHR
;
A
#
# COMPACT_ATOMS: atom_id res chain seq x y z
N MET A 1 -5.83 -5.98 -37.86
CA MET A 1 -4.54 -6.69 -38.00
C MET A 1 -4.79 -8.12 -37.52
N PHE A 2 -5.00 -9.06 -38.44
CA PHE A 2 -5.22 -10.48 -38.11
C PHE A 2 -3.85 -11.17 -38.08
N GLN A 3 -3.47 -11.74 -36.94
CA GLN A 3 -2.24 -12.53 -36.85
C GLN A 3 -2.49 -13.96 -37.37
N PRO A 4 -1.56 -14.53 -38.15
CA PRO A 4 -1.69 -15.89 -38.67
C PRO A 4 -1.60 -16.95 -37.55
N LEU A 5 -2.36 -18.05 -37.68
CA LEU A 5 -2.44 -19.16 -36.72
C LEU A 5 -1.07 -19.79 -36.36
N SER A 6 -0.06 -19.64 -37.21
CA SER A 6 1.31 -20.08 -36.93
C SER A 6 1.99 -19.25 -35.83
N GLU A 7 1.70 -17.95 -35.73
CA GLU A 7 2.18 -17.09 -34.62
C GLU A 7 1.42 -17.37 -33.31
N GLN A 8 0.18 -17.87 -33.39
CA GLN A 8 -0.59 -18.27 -32.21
C GLN A 8 -0.08 -19.57 -31.57
N LYS A 9 0.67 -20.41 -32.30
CA LYS A 9 1.28 -21.63 -31.72
C LYS A 9 2.37 -21.35 -30.69
N GLU A 10 3.00 -20.17 -30.75
CA GLU A 10 3.98 -19.72 -29.74
C GLU A 10 3.34 -18.90 -28.61
N ALA A 11 2.03 -18.61 -28.71
CA ALA A 11 1.30 -17.93 -27.65
C ALA A 11 1.12 -18.89 -26.46
N THR A 12 2.01 -18.76 -25.47
CA THR A 12 1.86 -19.47 -24.20
C THR A 12 0.62 -18.93 -23.49
N ILE A 13 -0.48 -19.69 -23.50
CA ILE A 13 -1.70 -19.35 -22.77
C ILE A 13 -1.46 -19.61 -21.28
N TYR A 14 -1.22 -18.54 -20.53
CA TYR A 14 -1.14 -18.61 -19.07
C TYR A 14 -2.55 -18.79 -18.50
N GLN A 15 -2.85 -19.97 -17.95
CA GLN A 15 -4.09 -20.23 -17.24
C GLN A 15 -3.99 -19.74 -15.79
N TYR A 16 -4.46 -18.53 -15.52
CA TYR A 16 -4.56 -18.01 -14.15
C TYR A 16 -5.83 -18.53 -13.49
N ARG A 17 -5.70 -19.18 -12.33
CA ARG A 17 -6.87 -19.56 -11.52
C ARG A 17 -7.06 -18.56 -10.39
N LEU A 18 -8.25 -17.97 -10.29
CA LEU A 18 -8.62 -17.17 -9.12
C LEU A 18 -8.75 -18.11 -7.92
N VAL A 19 -7.86 -17.96 -6.93
CA VAL A 19 -7.87 -18.78 -5.72
C VAL A 19 -8.65 -18.08 -4.62
N ARG A 20 -8.47 -16.77 -4.47
CA ARG A 20 -9.10 -16.05 -3.36
C ARG A 20 -9.40 -14.60 -3.69
N LYS A 21 -10.53 -14.12 -3.19
CA LYS A 21 -10.94 -12.72 -3.22
C LYS A 21 -10.99 -12.20 -1.79
N LEU A 22 -10.21 -11.17 -1.49
CA LEU A 22 -10.17 -10.52 -0.18
C LEU A 22 -11.05 -9.29 -0.21
N TYR A 23 -12.23 -9.44 0.37
CA TYR A 23 -13.16 -8.34 0.56
C TYR A 23 -12.83 -7.60 1.85
N PHE A 24 -12.66 -6.28 1.76
CA PHE A 24 -12.73 -5.44 2.95
C PHE A 24 -14.21 -5.24 3.29
N SER A 25 -14.66 -5.88 4.37
CA SER A 25 -16.02 -5.66 4.84
C SER A 25 -16.20 -4.20 5.27
N PRO A 26 -17.38 -3.58 5.05
CA PRO A 26 -17.63 -2.21 5.47
C PRO A 26 -17.46 -2.03 6.99
N ALA A 27 -17.68 -3.09 7.76
CA ALA A 27 -17.40 -3.11 9.20
C ALA A 27 -15.90 -2.94 9.51
N LEU A 28 -15.02 -3.63 8.78
CA LEU A 28 -13.57 -3.50 8.95
C LEU A 28 -13.08 -2.10 8.57
N VAL A 29 -13.64 -1.52 7.50
CA VAL A 29 -13.34 -0.14 7.09
C VAL A 29 -13.75 0.86 8.18
N ARG A 30 -14.96 0.72 8.74
CA ARG A 30 -15.43 1.57 9.84
C ARG A 30 -14.55 1.41 11.08
N TYR A 31 -14.17 0.18 11.43
CA TYR A 31 -13.28 -0.07 12.56
C TYR A 31 -11.91 0.60 12.36
N HIS A 32 -11.33 0.48 11.17
CA HIS A 32 -10.06 1.10 10.83
C HIS A 32 -10.10 2.64 10.97
N TRP A 33 -11.19 3.27 10.49
CA TRP A 33 -11.41 4.71 10.68
C TRP A 33 -11.63 5.08 12.14
N ALA A 34 -12.45 4.32 12.87
CA ALA A 34 -12.72 4.57 14.28
C ALA A 34 -11.45 4.53 15.12
N VAL A 35 -10.56 3.54 14.89
CA VAL A 35 -9.28 3.44 15.56
C VAL A 35 -8.37 4.63 15.22
N GLY A 36 -8.25 4.99 13.93
CA GLY A 36 -7.45 6.13 13.52
C GLY A 36 -7.92 7.46 14.14
N LEU A 37 -9.23 7.71 14.13
CA LEU A 37 -9.84 8.90 14.72
C LEU A 37 -9.70 8.94 16.24
N LEU A 38 -9.89 7.80 16.92
CA LEU A 38 -9.75 7.72 18.38
C LEU A 38 -8.31 8.01 18.82
N LEU A 39 -7.32 7.45 18.11
CA LEU A 39 -5.91 7.72 18.39
C LEU A 39 -5.55 9.18 18.09
N ALA A 40 -6.01 9.74 16.96
CA ALA A 40 -5.80 11.14 16.63
C ALA A 40 -6.43 12.08 17.67
N ALA A 41 -7.66 11.77 18.10
CA ALA A 41 -8.35 12.52 19.16
C ALA A 41 -7.58 12.45 20.49
N SER A 42 -7.03 11.29 20.86
CA SER A 42 -6.24 11.16 22.07
C SER A 42 -4.99 12.06 22.06
N LEU A 43 -4.29 12.15 20.91
CA LEU A 43 -3.13 13.03 20.75
C LEU A 43 -3.52 14.51 20.81
N LEU A 44 -4.67 14.87 20.24
CA LEU A 44 -5.19 16.24 20.30
C LEU A 44 -5.60 16.65 21.71
N VAL A 45 -6.09 15.73 22.54
CA VAL A 45 -6.40 16.00 23.95
C VAL A 45 -5.12 16.24 24.76
N LEU A 46 -4.04 15.49 24.48
CA LEU A 46 -2.76 15.66 25.18
C LEU A 46 -2.11 17.01 24.84
N SER A 47 -1.93 17.29 23.55
CA SER A 47 -1.22 18.48 23.06
C SER A 47 -1.85 19.00 21.77
N PRO A 48 -2.88 19.86 21.84
CA PRO A 48 -3.70 20.22 20.69
C PRO A 48 -2.90 20.80 19.52
N ILE A 49 -2.03 21.78 19.80
CA ILE A 49 -1.31 22.54 18.76
C ILE A 49 -0.25 21.66 18.08
N SER A 50 0.62 21.03 18.87
CA SER A 50 1.70 20.17 18.37
C SER A 50 1.15 18.94 17.64
N SER A 51 0.12 18.30 18.20
CA SER A 51 -0.51 17.14 17.57
C SER A 51 -1.24 17.52 16.29
N LEU A 52 -1.93 18.67 16.23
CA LEU A 52 -2.59 19.14 15.01
C LEU A 52 -1.57 19.47 13.92
N ALA A 53 -0.48 20.16 14.26
CA ALA A 53 0.62 20.41 13.33
C ALA A 53 1.25 19.09 12.83
N GLY A 54 1.46 18.11 13.70
CA GLY A 54 1.99 16.80 13.33
C GLY A 54 1.05 15.98 12.46
N LEU A 55 -0.26 15.98 12.75
CA LEU A 55 -1.27 15.25 11.97
C LEU A 55 -1.40 15.84 10.57
N THR A 56 -1.49 17.18 10.47
CA THR A 56 -1.58 17.88 9.19
C THR A 56 -0.30 17.70 8.35
N ALA A 57 0.87 17.87 8.97
CA ALA A 57 2.15 17.62 8.32
C ALA A 57 2.26 16.15 7.88
N GLY A 58 1.87 15.19 8.72
CA GLY A 58 1.89 13.78 8.40
C GLY A 58 0.97 13.43 7.23
N LEU A 59 -0.24 13.97 7.18
CA LEU A 59 -1.21 13.70 6.12
C LEU A 59 -0.74 14.21 4.75
N LEU A 60 0.14 15.21 4.71
CA LEU A 60 0.76 15.71 3.48
C LEU A 60 2.08 15.01 3.16
N PHE A 61 2.98 14.92 4.15
CA PHE A 61 4.35 14.46 3.97
C PHE A 61 4.44 12.94 3.79
N ILE A 62 3.67 12.16 4.55
CA ILE A 62 3.75 10.70 4.49
C ILE A 62 3.31 10.14 3.13
N PRO A 63 2.18 10.58 2.52
CA PRO A 63 1.83 10.12 1.18
C PRO A 63 2.88 10.49 0.12
N LEU A 64 3.48 11.68 0.23
CA LEU A 64 4.57 12.10 -0.66
C LEU A 64 5.83 11.24 -0.44
N LEU A 65 6.15 10.91 0.80
CA LEU A 65 7.23 10.01 1.16
C LEU A 65 6.98 8.62 0.58
N HIS A 66 5.79 8.04 0.74
CA HIS A 66 5.46 6.74 0.15
C HIS A 66 5.55 6.78 -1.38
N PHE A 67 5.03 7.82 -2.01
CA PHE A 67 5.14 8.00 -3.46
C PHE A 67 6.59 8.05 -3.94
N THR A 68 7.43 8.87 -3.30
CA THR A 68 8.85 9.00 -3.67
C THR A 68 9.59 7.68 -3.46
N LEU A 69 9.37 6.98 -2.35
CA LEU A 69 9.97 5.67 -2.10
C LEU A 69 9.57 4.65 -3.15
N ILE A 70 8.27 4.56 -3.49
CA ILE A 70 7.80 3.62 -4.51
C ILE A 70 8.45 3.94 -5.86
N ARG A 71 8.55 5.22 -6.23
CA ARG A 71 9.21 5.64 -7.48
C ARG A 71 10.70 5.31 -7.48
N LEU A 72 11.41 5.53 -6.37
CA LEU A 72 12.83 5.22 -6.23
C LEU A 72 13.11 3.72 -6.30
N ILE A 73 12.32 2.91 -5.58
CA ILE A 73 12.40 1.44 -5.62
C ILE A 73 12.10 0.95 -7.05
N GLY A 74 11.11 1.58 -7.71
CA GLY A 74 10.76 1.26 -9.08
C GLY A 74 11.83 1.58 -10.11
N LEU A 75 12.48 2.74 -9.99
CA LEU A 75 13.60 3.14 -10.86
C LEU A 75 14.78 2.16 -10.74
N ARG A 76 15.07 1.66 -9.54
CA ARG A 76 16.12 0.65 -9.32
C ARG A 76 15.77 -0.70 -9.94
N SER A 77 14.48 -1.06 -9.96
CA SER A 77 13.98 -2.30 -10.54
C SER A 77 13.68 -2.12 -12.05
N HIS A 78 14.75 -1.89 -12.82
CA HIS A 78 14.74 -1.44 -14.22
C HIS A 78 13.89 -2.28 -15.20
N HIS A 79 13.57 -3.54 -14.86
CA HIS A 79 12.87 -4.48 -15.75
C HIS A 79 11.39 -4.69 -15.39
N GLU A 80 11.05 -4.66 -14.10
CA GLU A 80 9.68 -4.95 -13.63
C GLU A 80 8.79 -3.71 -13.56
N PHE A 81 9.36 -2.51 -13.36
CA PHE A 81 8.59 -1.30 -13.09
C PHE A 81 8.21 -0.52 -14.35
N LYS A 82 9.03 -0.60 -15.40
CA LYS A 82 8.82 0.15 -16.66
C LYS A 82 7.64 -0.39 -17.48
N SER A 83 7.30 -1.67 -17.32
CA SER A 83 6.15 -2.30 -17.97
C SER A 83 4.85 -2.19 -17.17
N ARG A 84 4.94 -1.88 -15.87
CA ARG A 84 3.78 -1.84 -14.95
C ARG A 84 3.26 -0.41 -14.84
N LYS A 85 2.00 -0.17 -15.25
CA LYS A 85 1.33 1.11 -15.04
C LYS A 85 1.03 1.27 -13.54
N TRP A 86 1.46 2.39 -12.98
CA TRP A 86 1.19 2.76 -11.58
C TRP A 86 0.34 4.03 -11.58
N SER A 87 -0.74 4.02 -10.82
CA SER A 87 -1.65 5.16 -10.71
C SER A 87 -1.98 5.47 -9.26
N TRP A 88 -2.32 6.75 -9.05
CA TRP A 88 -2.90 7.21 -7.80
C TRP A 88 -4.32 6.67 -7.69
N ARG A 89 -4.59 5.94 -6.61
CA ARG A 89 -5.92 5.41 -6.30
C ARG A 89 -6.40 6.01 -5.00
N PHE A 90 -7.62 6.53 -5.01
CA PHE A 90 -8.27 7.13 -3.84
C PHE A 90 -9.43 6.26 -3.32
N VAL A 91 -9.36 4.94 -3.56
CA VAL A 91 -10.37 3.98 -3.12
C VAL A 91 -10.04 3.54 -1.70
N PHE A 92 -10.78 4.07 -0.71
CA PHE A 92 -10.61 3.69 0.67
C PHE A 92 -11.05 2.22 0.93
N PRO A 93 -10.37 1.49 1.84
CA PRO A 93 -9.25 1.91 2.69
C PRO A 93 -7.87 1.83 2.02
N LEU A 94 -7.77 1.47 0.73
CA LEU A 94 -6.52 1.25 0.00
C LEU A 94 -6.06 2.51 -0.78
N ALA A 95 -6.23 3.70 -0.19
CA ALA A 95 -5.82 4.92 -0.86
C ALA A 95 -4.29 5.01 -0.93
N GLY A 96 -3.72 5.22 -2.11
CA GLY A 96 -2.28 5.31 -2.31
C GLY A 96 -1.84 5.14 -3.77
N TYR A 97 -0.52 5.06 -3.97
CA TYR A 97 0.09 4.79 -5.28
C TYR A 97 0.25 3.28 -5.48
N LEU A 98 -0.63 2.67 -6.28
CA LEU A 98 -0.73 1.21 -6.44
C LEU A 98 -0.50 0.78 -7.91
N PRO A 99 -0.06 -0.47 -8.15
CA PRO A 99 0.09 -0.99 -9.51
C PRO A 99 -1.27 -1.34 -10.12
N GLU A 100 -1.45 -1.01 -11.40
CA GLU A 100 -2.63 -1.39 -12.18
C GLU A 100 -2.56 -2.81 -12.75
N LEU A 101 -1.33 -3.25 -13.02
CA LEU A 101 -1.06 -4.59 -13.51
C LEU A 101 -0.95 -5.59 -12.35
N PRO A 102 -1.26 -6.87 -12.61
CA PRO A 102 -1.13 -7.91 -11.60
C PRO A 102 0.36 -8.07 -11.19
N VAL A 103 0.63 -8.09 -9.88
CA VAL A 103 1.98 -8.13 -9.30
C VAL A 103 2.14 -9.38 -8.46
N GLU A 104 3.31 -10.03 -8.53
CA GLU A 104 3.62 -11.16 -7.66
C GLU A 104 3.47 -10.81 -6.18
N LEU A 105 2.85 -11.71 -5.41
CA LEU A 105 2.61 -11.49 -3.99
C LEU A 105 3.91 -11.21 -3.22
N ALA A 106 5.00 -11.89 -3.59
CA ALA A 106 6.30 -11.70 -2.96
C ALA A 106 6.87 -10.30 -3.23
N ALA A 107 6.73 -9.78 -4.45
CA ALA A 107 7.17 -8.42 -4.79
C ALA A 107 6.33 -7.36 -4.07
N PHE A 108 5.00 -7.54 -4.03
CA PHE A 108 4.10 -6.66 -3.29
C PHE A 108 4.42 -6.63 -1.79
N THR A 109 4.62 -7.79 -1.17
CA THR A 109 4.95 -7.92 0.26
C THR A 109 6.28 -7.23 0.58
N ARG A 110 7.32 -7.47 -0.22
CA ARG A 110 8.63 -6.82 -0.04
C ARG A 110 8.52 -5.30 -0.14
N LEU A 111 7.75 -4.80 -1.11
CA LEU A 111 7.53 -3.37 -1.28
C LEU A 111 6.86 -2.75 -0.04
N GLN A 112 5.78 -3.36 0.46
CA GLN A 112 5.07 -2.84 1.64
C GLN A 112 5.94 -2.87 2.91
N ILE A 113 6.71 -3.94 3.11
CA ILE A 113 7.65 -4.05 4.23
C ILE A 113 8.76 -3.01 4.11
N HIS A 114 9.31 -2.79 2.91
CA HIS A 114 10.30 -1.74 2.69
C HIS A 114 9.71 -0.37 2.98
N LEU A 115 8.52 -0.04 2.48
CA LEU A 115 7.84 1.22 2.77
C LEU A 115 7.64 1.44 4.28
N LEU A 116 7.23 0.39 5.00
CA LEU A 116 7.06 0.43 6.45
C LEU A 116 8.37 0.82 7.14
N TRP A 117 9.46 0.08 6.86
CA TRP A 117 10.75 0.30 7.52
C TRP A 117 11.42 1.60 7.09
N THR A 118 11.48 1.89 5.80
CA THR A 118 12.13 3.13 5.32
C THR A 118 11.36 4.36 5.77
N GLY A 119 10.02 4.32 5.76
CA GLY A 119 9.21 5.41 6.29
C GLY A 119 9.42 5.59 7.80
N LEU A 120 9.51 4.50 8.56
CA LEU A 120 9.80 4.56 10.00
C LEU A 120 11.19 5.18 10.26
N CYS A 121 12.22 4.74 9.53
CA CYS A 121 13.56 5.32 9.62
C CYS A 121 13.56 6.81 9.28
N CYS A 122 12.86 7.22 8.22
CA CYS A 122 12.74 8.63 7.85
C CYS A 122 12.09 9.46 8.96
N ILE A 123 11.02 8.97 9.60
CA ILE A 123 10.38 9.67 10.72
C ILE A 123 11.34 9.76 11.91
N MET A 124 12.03 8.67 12.25
CA MET A 124 13.00 8.65 13.36
C MET A 124 14.18 9.59 13.14
N LEU A 125 14.60 9.86 11.89
CA LEU A 125 15.64 10.86 11.63
C LEU A 125 15.23 12.26 12.10
N PHE A 126 13.94 12.58 12.13
CA PHE A 126 13.48 13.88 12.62
C PHE A 126 13.33 13.95 14.16
N TYR A 127 13.66 12.87 14.88
CA TYR A 127 13.55 12.80 16.34
C TYR A 127 14.19 13.97 17.10
N PRO A 128 15.43 14.42 16.80
CA PRO A 128 16.05 15.48 17.59
C PRO A 128 15.53 16.90 17.27
N TRP A 129 14.78 17.06 16.17
CA TRP A 129 14.22 18.36 15.76
C TRP A 129 12.75 18.53 16.11
N LEU A 130 12.01 17.43 16.29
CA LEU A 130 10.57 17.44 16.51
C LEU A 130 10.23 17.20 17.98
N GLN A 131 9.11 17.79 18.40
CA GLN A 131 8.50 17.47 19.68
C GLN A 131 7.96 16.02 19.68
N PRO A 132 7.96 15.32 20.83
CA PRO A 132 7.51 13.93 20.92
C PRO A 132 6.06 13.71 20.43
N GLU A 133 5.18 14.69 20.62
CA GLU A 133 3.78 14.65 20.22
C GLU A 133 3.65 14.75 18.70
N THR A 134 4.40 15.66 18.08
CA THR A 134 4.47 15.81 16.62
C THR A 134 5.01 14.54 15.96
N LEU A 135 6.04 13.94 16.56
CA LEU A 135 6.60 12.67 16.10
C LEU A 135 5.57 11.52 16.21
N SER A 136 4.83 11.47 17.32
CA SER A 136 3.76 10.48 17.54
C SER A 136 2.64 10.62 16.51
N SER A 137 2.24 11.85 16.18
CA SER A 137 1.26 12.12 15.10
C SER A 137 1.77 11.65 13.72
N LEU A 138 3.05 11.88 13.40
CA LEU A 138 3.66 11.39 12.15
C LEU A 138 3.65 9.87 12.07
N LEU A 139 4.03 9.20 13.17
CA LEU A 139 3.98 7.74 13.28
C LEU A 139 2.55 7.24 13.12
N LEU A 140 1.59 7.86 13.80
CA LEU A 140 0.18 7.49 13.69
C LEU A 140 -0.30 7.54 12.23
N VAL A 141 -0.04 8.63 11.51
CA VAL A 141 -0.43 8.76 10.11
C VAL A 141 0.27 7.70 9.23
N HIS A 142 1.56 7.46 9.46
CA HIS A 142 2.33 6.43 8.72
C HIS A 142 1.76 5.03 8.90
N PHE A 143 1.53 4.61 10.14
CA PHE A 143 0.94 3.30 10.42
C PHE A 143 -0.52 3.22 9.95
N TRP A 144 -1.29 4.30 10.08
CA TRP A 144 -2.68 4.32 9.66
C TRP A 144 -2.81 4.13 8.14
N LEU A 145 -2.00 4.82 7.33
CA LEU A 145 -1.98 4.64 5.88
C LEU A 145 -1.50 3.24 5.44
N LEU A 146 -0.54 2.65 6.14
CA LEU A 146 0.01 1.32 5.80
C LEU A 146 -0.83 0.14 6.31
N ALA A 147 -1.61 0.31 7.39
CA ALA A 147 -2.43 -0.73 7.99
C ALA A 147 -3.33 -1.53 7.00
N PRO A 148 -4.09 -0.91 6.07
CA PRO A 148 -4.90 -1.66 5.11
C PRO A 148 -4.05 -2.53 4.16
N HIS A 149 -2.84 -2.09 3.80
CA HIS A 149 -1.94 -2.87 2.97
C HIS A 149 -1.27 -4.01 3.76
N LEU A 150 -0.87 -3.75 5.01
CA LEU A 150 -0.26 -4.76 5.88
C LEU A 150 -1.27 -5.84 6.28
N THR A 151 -2.54 -5.49 6.53
CA THR A 151 -3.60 -6.47 6.77
C THR A 151 -3.84 -7.33 5.54
N ALA A 152 -3.86 -6.74 4.33
CA ALA A 152 -3.94 -7.51 3.10
C ALA A 152 -2.78 -8.50 2.93
N VAL A 153 -1.54 -8.03 3.15
CA VAL A 153 -0.35 -8.88 3.15
C VAL A 153 -0.50 -10.01 4.18
N PHE A 154 -0.94 -9.70 5.40
CA PHE A 154 -1.12 -10.71 6.46
C PHE A 154 -2.13 -11.79 6.08
N PHE A 155 -3.26 -11.42 5.47
CA PHE A 155 -4.24 -12.39 4.98
C PHE A 155 -3.74 -13.22 3.80
N LEU A 156 -2.85 -12.66 2.97
CA LEU A 156 -2.23 -13.32 1.82
C LEU A 156 -0.99 -14.13 2.16
N LEU A 157 -0.32 -13.87 3.29
CA LEU A 157 0.87 -14.61 3.74
C LEU A 157 0.60 -16.10 3.99
N LYS A 158 -0.66 -16.47 4.25
CA LYS A 158 -1.09 -17.85 4.41
C LYS A 158 -1.14 -18.62 3.08
N GLU A 159 -1.07 -17.92 1.96
CA GLU A 159 -1.19 -18.46 0.60
C GLU A 159 0.20 -18.61 -0.06
N ARG A 160 0.30 -19.46 -1.09
CA ARG A 160 1.59 -19.75 -1.74
C ARG A 160 2.21 -18.49 -2.38
N ARG A 161 3.54 -18.39 -2.33
CA ARG A 161 4.30 -17.20 -2.76
C ARG A 161 4.26 -16.93 -4.27
N ASP A 162 3.85 -17.93 -5.06
CA ASP A 162 3.88 -17.90 -6.53
C ASP A 162 2.61 -17.26 -7.15
N GLY A 163 1.69 -16.81 -6.31
CA GLY A 163 0.48 -16.15 -6.79
C GLY A 163 0.65 -14.67 -7.10
N VAL A 164 -0.26 -14.18 -7.94
CA VAL A 164 -0.29 -12.83 -8.47
C VAL A 164 -1.48 -12.09 -7.87
N VAL A 165 -1.22 -10.92 -7.31
CA VAL A 165 -2.21 -10.03 -6.72
C VAL A 165 -2.64 -9.01 -7.77
N LYS A 166 -3.93 -8.95 -8.06
CA LYS A 166 -4.54 -7.91 -8.89
C LYS A 166 -5.46 -7.06 -8.03
N LEU A 167 -5.36 -5.76 -8.24
CA LEU A 167 -6.26 -4.77 -7.66
C LEU A 167 -7.18 -4.25 -8.77
N PRO A 168 -8.48 -4.61 -8.77
CA PRO A 168 -9.44 -4.00 -9.68
C PRO A 168 -9.48 -2.49 -9.47
N LEU A 169 -9.77 -1.75 -10.54
CA LEU A 169 -9.73 -0.29 -10.55
C LEU A 169 -10.87 0.35 -9.75
N GLU A 170 -12.03 -0.30 -9.67
CA GLU A 170 -13.28 0.30 -9.16
C GLU A 170 -13.73 -0.26 -7.81
N GLU A 171 -13.07 -1.28 -7.27
CA GLU A 171 -13.60 -2.03 -6.13
C GLU A 171 -12.55 -2.26 -5.02
N SER A 172 -12.97 -2.11 -3.76
CA SER A 172 -12.15 -2.26 -2.55
C SER A 172 -11.87 -3.73 -2.20
N TYR A 173 -11.35 -4.53 -3.14
CA TYR A 173 -10.90 -5.90 -2.86
C TYR A 173 -9.59 -6.26 -3.55
N TYR A 174 -8.83 -7.16 -2.94
CA TYR A 174 -7.70 -7.82 -3.61
C TYR A 174 -8.18 -9.10 -4.28
N LEU A 175 -7.80 -9.30 -5.55
CA LEU A 175 -7.92 -10.59 -6.23
C LEU A 175 -6.56 -11.28 -6.16
N TYR A 176 -6.53 -12.49 -5.63
CA TYR A 176 -5.34 -13.33 -5.64
C TYR A 176 -5.54 -14.48 -6.63
N TYR A 177 -4.66 -14.52 -7.63
CA TYR A 177 -4.57 -15.55 -8.64
C TYR A 177 -3.39 -16.46 -8.33
N HIS A 178 -3.52 -17.76 -8.56
CA HIS A 178 -2.39 -18.68 -8.57
C HIS A 178 -2.09 -19.07 -10.02
N ARG A 179 -0.80 -19.26 -10.32
CA ARG A 179 -0.31 -19.73 -11.62
C ARG A 179 -0.29 -21.25 -11.71
#